data_AF-A0A7W1L8Y5-F1
#
_entry.id   AF-A0A7W1L8Y5-F1
#
_cell.length_a   1.000
_cell.length_b   1.000
_cell.length_c   1.000
_cell.angle_alpha   90.00
_cell.angle_beta   90.00
_cell.angle_gamma   90.00
#
_symmetry.space_group_name_H-M   'P 1'
#
loop_
_entity.id
_entity.type
_entity.pdbx_description
1 polymer ?
#
loop_
_entity_poly.entity_id
_entity_poly.type
_entity_poly.pdbx_seq_one_letter_code
_entity_poly.pdbx_strand_id
1 'polypeptide(L)'
;MPIKSVHITNYYHKDSGGISTSYNNLLAAAERHRRYVRLIVPGEAEEIEEVNEFARIYYVPAKFSPVFDKRYRIIMPWQYMPNDSIIRKILLAEKPDLIEVTDKYTISMLGAMIRIGKFKQLGRPLLVHFSCERMDDNIGSFLVGGNIGKWIARRVMGNYNFPNFDYHLANSPYTAEEFYDSVEKSKNPRRSDWFFNWCWRVFKAPRVPFEERIFVCPRGVNVEQFSPARKSDRIKREMRERAGIPDDSIVLLYAGRISPEKNIKLLPEFMEILAKDSEKDYRLLVAGAGPQADWLREETAKRIPNKIVQLGHLDKET
;
A
#
# COMPACT_ATOMS: atom_id res chain seq x y z
N MET A 1 -0.21 -24.90 -19.26
CA MET A 1 -0.32 -23.50 -19.74
C MET A 1 0.41 -22.61 -18.75
N PRO A 2 1.06 -21.53 -19.19
CA PRO A 2 1.67 -20.56 -18.27
C PRO A 2 0.58 -19.91 -17.40
N ILE A 3 0.85 -19.78 -16.10
CA ILE A 3 -0.08 -19.16 -15.13
C ILE A 3 -0.30 -17.71 -15.53
N LYS A 4 -1.57 -17.29 -15.53
CA LYS A 4 -1.98 -15.89 -15.72
C LYS A 4 -2.52 -15.31 -14.41
N SER A 5 -1.94 -14.20 -13.97
CA SER A 5 -2.43 -13.44 -12.81
C SER A 5 -3.09 -12.13 -13.23
N VAL A 6 -4.16 -11.78 -12.51
CA VAL A 6 -4.74 -10.43 -12.52
C VAL A 6 -4.55 -9.84 -11.13
N HIS A 7 -3.93 -8.68 -11.05
CA HIS A 7 -3.75 -7.90 -9.84
C HIS A 7 -4.68 -6.70 -9.90
N ILE A 8 -5.34 -6.36 -8.81
CA ILE A 8 -6.26 -5.21 -8.76
C ILE A 8 -6.03 -4.39 -7.50
N THR A 9 -5.90 -3.07 -7.64
CA THR A 9 -5.61 -2.16 -6.54
C THR A 9 -6.16 -0.74 -6.78
N ASN A 10 -6.51 -0.04 -5.70
CA ASN A 10 -6.76 1.41 -5.73
C ASN A 10 -5.48 2.24 -5.56
N TYR A 11 -4.39 1.64 -5.06
CA TYR A 11 -3.18 2.36 -4.64
C TYR A 11 -2.15 2.46 -5.75
N TYR A 12 -2.61 2.85 -6.94
CA TYR A 12 -1.75 3.03 -8.09
C TYR A 12 -1.77 4.49 -8.53
N HIS A 13 -0.58 5.07 -8.66
CA HIS A 13 -0.36 6.36 -9.25
C HIS A 13 0.82 6.19 -10.23
N LYS A 14 0.65 6.65 -11.48
CA LYS A 14 1.62 6.42 -12.56
C LYS A 14 3.01 6.91 -12.17
N ASP A 15 3.06 8.06 -11.51
CA ASP A 15 4.33 8.76 -11.26
C ASP A 15 4.94 8.54 -9.87
N SER A 16 4.20 8.00 -8.88
CA SER A 16 4.72 7.92 -7.50
C SER A 16 4.08 6.84 -6.63
N GLY A 17 4.78 6.43 -5.58
CA GLY A 17 4.28 5.50 -4.55
C GLY A 17 4.99 4.15 -4.51
N GLY A 18 5.06 3.55 -3.32
CA GLY A 18 5.69 2.25 -3.11
C GLY A 18 4.91 1.10 -3.77
N ILE A 19 3.58 1.19 -3.77
CA ILE A 19 2.72 0.16 -4.37
C ILE A 19 2.84 0.16 -5.90
N SER A 20 2.71 1.31 -6.55
CA SER A 20 2.90 1.46 -8.00
C SER A 20 4.30 1.05 -8.45
N THR A 21 5.34 1.49 -7.74
CA THR A 21 6.74 1.10 -8.05
C THR A 21 6.91 -0.41 -8.05
N SER A 22 6.35 -1.10 -7.06
CA SER A 22 6.47 -2.55 -7.03
C SER A 22 5.62 -3.25 -8.09
N TYR A 23 4.47 -2.71 -8.47
CA TYR A 23 3.69 -3.25 -9.59
C TYR A 23 4.40 -3.05 -10.93
N ASN A 24 5.03 -1.89 -11.16
CA ASN A 24 5.81 -1.64 -12.35
C ASN A 24 6.99 -2.60 -12.45
N ASN A 25 7.68 -2.87 -11.33
CA ASN A 25 8.73 -3.88 -11.28
C ASN A 25 8.20 -5.30 -11.52
N LEU A 26 6.99 -5.64 -11.05
CA LEU A 26 6.34 -6.92 -11.32
C LEU A 26 5.99 -7.07 -12.82
N LEU A 27 5.44 -6.03 -13.44
CA LEU A 27 5.09 -5.99 -14.86
C LEU A 27 6.35 -6.09 -15.75
N ALA A 28 7.46 -5.44 -15.36
CA ALA A 28 8.75 -5.60 -16.03
C ALA A 28 9.35 -7.00 -15.84
N ALA A 29 9.14 -7.62 -14.67
CA ALA A 29 9.58 -8.99 -14.39
C ALA A 29 8.77 -10.06 -15.16
N ALA A 30 7.52 -9.74 -15.53
CA ALA A 30 6.63 -10.63 -16.27
C ALA A 30 7.27 -11.14 -17.56
N GLU A 31 7.95 -10.26 -18.30
CA GLU A 31 8.68 -10.61 -19.53
C GLU A 31 9.85 -11.55 -19.26
N ARG A 32 10.70 -11.21 -18.28
CA ARG A 32 11.86 -12.03 -17.89
C ARG A 32 11.48 -13.45 -17.48
N HIS A 33 10.31 -13.60 -16.86
CA HIS A 33 9.81 -14.90 -16.40
C HIS A 33 8.79 -15.54 -17.34
N ARG A 34 8.45 -14.90 -18.47
CA ARG A 34 7.41 -15.32 -19.42
C ARG A 34 6.08 -15.69 -18.74
N ARG A 35 5.63 -14.84 -17.80
CA ARG A 35 4.39 -15.01 -17.04
C ARG A 35 3.40 -13.91 -17.36
N TYR A 36 2.16 -14.28 -17.70
CA TYR A 36 1.15 -13.27 -18.00
C TYR A 36 0.68 -12.57 -16.74
N VAL A 37 0.90 -11.25 -16.66
CA VAL A 37 0.48 -10.39 -15.56
C VAL A 37 -0.44 -9.31 -16.11
N ARG A 38 -1.60 -9.12 -15.48
CA ARG A 38 -2.53 -8.03 -15.79
C ARG A 38 -2.73 -7.21 -14.54
N LEU A 39 -2.69 -5.89 -14.67
CA LEU A 39 -2.94 -4.97 -13.57
C LEU A 39 -4.22 -4.18 -13.87
N ILE A 40 -5.17 -4.17 -12.95
CA ILE A 40 -6.38 -3.34 -13.03
C ILE A 40 -6.26 -2.24 -11.98
N VAL A 41 -6.32 -0.99 -12.44
CA VAL A 41 -6.12 0.20 -11.59
C VAL A 41 -7.14 1.27 -11.94
N PRO A 42 -7.43 2.20 -11.02
CA PRO A 42 -8.28 3.34 -11.32
C PRO A 42 -7.58 4.29 -12.29
N GLY A 43 -8.34 4.83 -13.25
CA GLY A 43 -7.90 5.83 -14.22
C GLY A 43 -8.92 6.95 -14.42
N GLU A 44 -8.55 7.95 -15.21
CA GLU A 44 -9.47 9.02 -15.62
C GLU A 44 -10.49 8.54 -16.65
N ALA A 45 -10.02 7.75 -17.61
CA ALA A 45 -10.80 7.13 -18.67
C ALA A 45 -10.50 5.63 -18.72
N GLU A 46 -11.26 4.94 -19.57
CA GLU A 46 -11.00 3.53 -19.87
C GLU A 46 -9.84 3.46 -20.87
N GLU A 47 -8.74 2.84 -20.46
CA GLU A 47 -7.51 2.76 -21.25
C GLU A 47 -6.82 1.42 -21.01
N ILE A 48 -6.10 0.94 -22.02
CA ILE A 48 -5.25 -0.25 -21.93
C ILE A 48 -3.83 0.17 -22.31
N GLU A 49 -2.88 -0.06 -21.40
CA GLU A 49 -1.46 0.12 -21.64
C GLU A 49 -0.80 -1.25 -21.82
N GLU A 50 -0.29 -1.51 -23.02
CA GLU A 50 0.55 -2.68 -23.32
C GLU A 50 1.97 -2.39 -22.82
N VAL A 51 2.38 -3.02 -21.72
CA VAL A 51 3.70 -2.80 -21.13
C VAL A 51 4.77 -3.62 -21.84
N ASN A 52 4.45 -4.89 -22.13
CA ASN A 52 5.24 -5.82 -22.95
C ASN A 52 4.34 -7.01 -23.36
N GLU A 53 4.89 -8.01 -24.07
CA GLU A 53 4.14 -9.21 -24.51
C GLU A 53 3.42 -9.94 -23.36
N PHE A 54 3.99 -9.89 -22.15
CA PHE A 54 3.52 -10.63 -20.99
C PHE A 54 2.74 -9.74 -19.99
N ALA A 55 2.75 -8.42 -20.13
CA ALA A 55 2.22 -7.50 -19.13
C ALA A 55 1.32 -6.40 -19.73
N ARG A 56 0.16 -6.18 -19.10
CA ARG A 56 -0.78 -5.10 -19.46
C ARG A 56 -1.35 -4.41 -18.24
N ILE A 57 -1.70 -3.14 -18.40
CA ILE A 57 -2.44 -2.36 -17.41
C ILE A 57 -3.80 -1.98 -18.01
N TYR A 58 -4.86 -2.21 -17.25
CA TYR A 58 -6.21 -1.74 -17.51
C TYR A 58 -6.54 -0.60 -16.57
N TYR A 59 -6.87 0.54 -17.13
CA TYR A 59 -7.36 1.71 -16.40
C TYR A 59 -8.89 1.70 -16.41
N VAL A 60 -9.48 1.67 -15.22
CA VAL A 60 -10.95 1.70 -15.03
C VAL A 60 -11.35 3.10 -14.59
N PRO A 61 -12.28 3.78 -15.29
CA PRO A 61 -12.73 5.12 -14.93
C PRO A 61 -13.18 5.20 -13.47
N ALA A 62 -12.52 6.05 -12.67
CA ALA A 62 -12.82 6.20 -11.25
C ALA A 62 -12.67 7.65 -10.79
N LYS A 63 -13.51 8.06 -9.83
CA LYS A 63 -13.43 9.39 -9.21
C LYS A 63 -12.38 9.42 -8.10
N PHE A 64 -11.87 10.60 -7.80
CA PHE A 64 -11.01 10.82 -6.64
C PHE A 64 -11.70 10.42 -5.33
N SER A 65 -10.92 9.91 -4.40
CA SER A 65 -11.36 9.45 -3.09
C SER A 65 -11.97 10.60 -2.29
N PRO A 66 -13.19 10.43 -1.73
CA PRO A 66 -13.82 11.46 -0.91
C PRO A 66 -13.36 11.46 0.56
N VAL A 67 -12.72 10.37 1.02
CA VAL A 67 -12.42 10.13 2.45
C VAL A 67 -10.93 9.93 2.71
N PHE A 68 -10.27 9.14 1.87
CA PHE A 68 -8.82 8.90 1.93
C PHE A 68 -8.09 9.89 1.01
N ASP A 69 -6.77 10.04 1.17
CA ASP A 69 -5.88 10.90 0.37
C ASP A 69 -6.45 11.24 -1.03
N LYS A 70 -6.89 12.49 -1.20
CA LYS A 70 -7.67 12.98 -2.34
C LYS A 70 -6.97 12.82 -3.69
N ARG A 71 -5.69 12.45 -3.68
CA ARG A 71 -4.89 12.16 -4.88
C ARG A 71 -5.22 10.80 -5.50
N TYR A 72 -5.75 9.85 -4.73
CA TYR A 72 -6.10 8.54 -5.28
C TYR A 72 -7.50 8.56 -5.87
N ARG A 73 -7.64 7.95 -7.05
CA ARG A 73 -8.94 7.54 -7.59
C ARG A 73 -9.34 6.22 -6.94
N ILE A 74 -10.64 5.99 -6.76
CA ILE A 74 -11.15 4.81 -6.06
C ILE A 74 -12.22 4.08 -6.88
N ILE A 75 -11.95 2.80 -7.16
CA ILE A 75 -12.92 1.88 -7.74
C ILE A 75 -13.90 1.48 -6.64
N MET A 76 -15.17 1.72 -6.87
CA MET A 76 -16.23 1.51 -5.89
C MET A 76 -17.07 0.27 -6.22
N PRO A 77 -17.68 -0.39 -5.21
CA PRO A 77 -18.53 -1.57 -5.38
C PRO A 77 -19.50 -1.52 -6.56
N TRP A 78 -20.26 -0.43 -6.70
CA TRP A 78 -21.27 -0.28 -7.75
C TRP A 78 -20.68 -0.28 -9.18
N GLN A 79 -19.37 -0.10 -9.34
CA GLN A 79 -18.71 -0.14 -10.64
C GLN A 79 -18.44 -1.56 -11.14
N TYR A 80 -18.41 -2.57 -10.25
CA TYR A 80 -18.17 -3.97 -10.62
C TYR A 80 -19.25 -4.95 -10.13
N MET A 81 -20.25 -4.46 -9.39
CA MET A 81 -21.46 -5.23 -9.06
C MET A 81 -22.32 -5.59 -10.28
N PRO A 82 -22.52 -4.70 -11.28
CA PRO A 82 -23.28 -5.03 -12.48
C PRO A 82 -22.65 -6.14 -13.33
N ASN A 83 -23.50 -6.89 -14.04
CA ASN A 83 -23.09 -8.04 -14.87
C ASN A 83 -22.36 -7.66 -16.17
N ASP A 84 -22.37 -6.39 -16.53
CA ASP A 84 -21.75 -5.81 -17.73
C ASP A 84 -20.62 -4.83 -17.40
N SER A 85 -20.19 -4.80 -16.12
CA SER A 85 -19.11 -3.94 -15.64
C SER A 85 -17.78 -4.18 -16.37
N ILE A 86 -16.99 -3.11 -16.49
CA ILE A 86 -15.66 -3.13 -17.13
C ILE A 86 -14.76 -4.19 -16.49
N ILE A 87 -14.68 -4.21 -15.15
CA ILE A 87 -13.87 -5.20 -14.41
C ILE A 87 -14.29 -6.63 -14.75
N ARG A 88 -15.59 -6.91 -14.84
CA ARG A 88 -16.08 -8.24 -15.19
C ARG A 88 -15.72 -8.61 -16.63
N LYS A 89 -15.88 -7.69 -17.58
CA LYS A 89 -15.49 -7.89 -18.98
C LYS A 89 -14.00 -8.22 -19.09
N ILE A 90 -13.14 -7.46 -18.40
CA ILE A 90 -11.70 -7.71 -18.34
C ILE A 90 -11.41 -9.11 -17.78
N LEU A 91 -11.97 -9.45 -16.62
CA LEU A 91 -11.73 -10.75 -15.98
C LEU A 91 -12.20 -11.93 -16.84
N LEU A 92 -13.33 -11.80 -17.54
CA LEU A 92 -13.87 -12.84 -18.43
C LEU A 92 -13.07 -12.98 -19.73
N ALA A 93 -12.51 -11.88 -20.25
CA ALA A 93 -11.63 -11.90 -21.41
C ALA A 93 -10.27 -12.52 -21.05
N GLU A 94 -9.71 -12.13 -19.91
CA GLU A 94 -8.39 -12.59 -19.49
C GLU A 94 -8.40 -14.01 -18.93
N LYS A 95 -9.49 -14.44 -18.27
CA LYS A 95 -9.61 -15.75 -17.59
C LYS A 95 -8.38 -16.08 -16.74
N PRO A 96 -8.08 -15.28 -15.70
CA PRO A 96 -6.91 -15.52 -14.87
C PRO A 96 -7.01 -16.82 -14.08
N ASP A 97 -5.87 -17.44 -13.81
CA ASP A 97 -5.74 -18.55 -12.85
C ASP A 97 -5.71 -18.03 -11.40
N LEU A 98 -5.20 -16.80 -11.22
CA LEU A 98 -5.03 -16.14 -9.92
C LEU A 98 -5.53 -14.70 -9.99
N ILE A 99 -6.30 -14.28 -8.98
CA ILE A 99 -6.66 -12.88 -8.77
C ILE A 99 -6.10 -12.42 -7.43
N GLU A 100 -5.22 -11.43 -7.48
CA GLU A 100 -4.68 -10.75 -6.30
C GLU A 100 -5.38 -9.40 -6.09
N VAL A 101 -5.96 -9.19 -4.92
CA VAL A 101 -6.55 -7.91 -4.51
C VAL A 101 -5.63 -7.24 -3.50
N THR A 102 -5.07 -6.08 -3.85
CA THR A 102 -4.34 -5.21 -2.91
C THR A 102 -5.22 -4.03 -2.53
N ASP A 103 -6.22 -4.33 -1.70
CA ASP A 103 -7.13 -3.36 -1.09
C ASP A 103 -7.96 -4.04 0.00
N LYS A 104 -8.14 -3.34 1.13
CA LYS A 104 -8.99 -3.80 2.25
C LYS A 104 -10.36 -3.15 2.27
N TYR A 105 -10.55 -2.11 1.47
CA TYR A 105 -11.74 -1.28 1.49
C TYR A 105 -12.69 -1.70 0.38
N THR A 106 -12.68 -0.98 -0.74
CA THR A 106 -13.77 -1.01 -1.71
C THR A 106 -13.67 -2.15 -2.70
N ILE A 107 -12.49 -2.57 -3.14
CA ILE A 107 -12.26 -3.65 -4.10
C ILE A 107 -12.28 -5.02 -3.41
N SER A 108 -12.02 -5.09 -2.11
CA SER A 108 -12.06 -6.34 -1.34
C SER A 108 -13.36 -7.14 -1.50
N MET A 109 -14.48 -6.44 -1.77
CA MET A 109 -15.80 -7.06 -2.00
C MET A 109 -15.86 -7.86 -3.30
N LEU A 110 -14.97 -7.60 -4.27
CA LEU A 110 -14.80 -8.43 -5.46
C LEU A 110 -14.47 -9.88 -5.06
N GLY A 111 -13.59 -10.08 -4.06
CA GLY A 111 -13.28 -11.40 -3.52
C GLY A 111 -14.53 -12.10 -2.98
N ALA A 112 -15.33 -11.39 -2.16
CA ALA A 112 -16.61 -11.88 -1.65
C ALA A 112 -17.55 -12.30 -2.78
N MET A 113 -17.72 -11.43 -3.79
CA MET A 113 -18.60 -11.64 -4.93
C MET A 113 -18.20 -12.86 -5.76
N ILE A 114 -16.90 -13.03 -6.06
CA ILE A 114 -16.41 -14.20 -6.77
C ILE A 114 -16.72 -15.46 -5.96
N ARG A 115 -16.46 -15.42 -4.66
CA ARG A 115 -16.62 -16.54 -3.73
C ARG A 115 -18.07 -16.99 -3.55
N ILE A 116 -19.01 -16.05 -3.45
CA ILE A 116 -20.45 -16.37 -3.37
C ILE A 116 -21.04 -16.73 -4.75
N GLY A 117 -20.23 -16.72 -5.81
CA GLY A 117 -20.63 -17.17 -7.15
C GLY A 117 -21.35 -16.10 -7.97
N LYS A 118 -21.06 -14.81 -7.76
CA LYS A 118 -21.50 -13.76 -8.70
C LYS A 118 -20.67 -13.75 -9.98
N PHE A 119 -19.49 -14.40 -10.00
CA PHE A 119 -18.59 -14.53 -11.15
C PHE A 119 -18.40 -16.01 -11.57
N LYS A 120 -19.47 -16.82 -11.63
CA LYS A 120 -19.36 -18.28 -11.91
C LYS A 120 -18.62 -18.61 -13.21
N GLN A 121 -18.75 -17.76 -14.22
CA GLN A 121 -18.10 -17.92 -15.53
C GLN A 121 -16.56 -17.89 -15.47
N LEU A 122 -15.95 -17.41 -14.37
CA LEU A 122 -14.49 -17.41 -14.19
C LEU A 122 -13.92 -18.78 -13.79
N GLY A 123 -14.74 -19.78 -13.45
CA GLY A 123 -14.21 -21.12 -13.14
C GLY A 123 -13.44 -21.25 -11.82
N ARG A 124 -13.62 -20.30 -10.88
CA ARG A 124 -13.00 -20.26 -9.54
C ARG A 124 -11.47 -20.08 -9.58
N PRO A 125 -10.97 -18.91 -10.01
CA PRO A 125 -9.56 -18.57 -9.86
C PRO A 125 -9.14 -18.58 -8.39
N LEU A 126 -7.83 -18.77 -8.16
CA LEU A 126 -7.24 -18.63 -6.83
C LEU A 126 -7.36 -17.18 -6.38
N LEU A 127 -7.96 -16.94 -5.21
CA LEU A 127 -8.11 -15.60 -4.66
C LEU A 127 -7.05 -15.32 -3.61
N VAL A 128 -6.24 -14.29 -3.86
CA VAL A 128 -5.19 -13.82 -2.95
C VAL A 128 -5.50 -12.40 -2.52
N HIS A 129 -5.36 -12.11 -1.23
CA HIS A 129 -5.37 -10.73 -0.73
C HIS A 129 -3.97 -10.34 -0.29
N PHE A 130 -3.48 -9.20 -0.77
CA PHE A 130 -2.18 -8.66 -0.37
C PHE A 130 -2.36 -7.44 0.53
N SER A 131 -1.84 -7.56 1.76
CA SER A 131 -1.88 -6.52 2.79
C SER A 131 -0.52 -5.82 2.87
N CYS A 132 -0.52 -4.51 2.60
CA CYS A 132 0.69 -3.65 2.63
C CYS A 132 0.86 -2.87 3.95
N GLU A 133 -0.18 -2.80 4.77
CA GLU A 133 -0.24 -1.97 5.97
C GLU A 133 -1.37 -2.50 6.84
N ARG A 134 -1.29 -2.39 8.17
CA ARG A 134 -2.35 -2.91 9.03
C ARG A 134 -3.58 -2.01 9.03
N MET A 135 -4.75 -2.62 9.15
CA MET A 135 -6.01 -1.85 9.17
C MET A 135 -6.17 -1.02 10.45
N ASP A 136 -5.71 -1.51 11.59
CA ASP A 136 -5.77 -0.77 12.87
C ASP A 136 -4.86 0.46 12.89
N ASP A 137 -3.69 0.39 12.26
CA ASP A 137 -2.79 1.56 12.09
C ASP A 137 -3.43 2.64 11.22
N ASN A 138 -4.05 2.23 10.10
CA ASN A 138 -4.77 3.16 9.22
C ASN A 138 -5.97 3.79 9.94
N ILE A 139 -6.79 2.98 10.63
CA ILE A 139 -7.93 3.49 11.38
C ILE A 139 -7.46 4.42 12.51
N GLY A 140 -6.37 4.06 13.21
CA GLY A 140 -5.82 4.89 14.27
C GLY A 140 -5.25 6.22 13.78
N SER A 141 -4.68 6.24 12.56
CA SER A 141 -4.09 7.44 11.96
C SER A 141 -5.12 8.38 11.34
N PHE A 142 -6.25 7.85 10.82
CA PHE A 142 -7.19 8.63 10.01
C PHE A 142 -8.63 8.71 10.56
N LEU A 143 -9.02 7.87 11.50
CA LEU A 143 -10.40 7.78 11.99
C LEU A 143 -10.49 7.83 13.52
N VAL A 144 -10.27 6.70 14.19
CA VAL A 144 -10.42 6.57 15.64
C VAL A 144 -9.30 5.72 16.21
N GLY A 145 -8.53 6.32 17.12
CA GLY A 145 -7.41 5.66 17.79
C GLY A 145 -7.80 4.67 18.88
N GLY A 146 -6.78 4.06 19.47
CA GLY A 146 -6.91 3.26 20.69
C GLY A 146 -7.67 1.94 20.52
N ASN A 147 -8.28 1.48 21.61
CA ASN A 147 -8.91 0.17 21.69
C ASN A 147 -10.15 0.03 20.79
N ILE A 148 -10.86 1.12 20.51
CA ILE A 148 -12.04 1.12 19.64
C ILE A 148 -11.60 0.89 18.18
N GLY A 149 -10.60 1.62 17.70
CA GLY A 149 -10.06 1.43 16.35
C GLY A 149 -9.55 0.01 16.11
N LYS A 150 -8.76 -0.52 17.06
CA LYS A 150 -8.30 -1.93 17.03
C LYS A 150 -9.46 -2.91 17.03
N TRP A 151 -10.49 -2.67 17.84
CA TRP A 151 -11.68 -3.50 17.87
C TRP A 151 -12.37 -3.53 16.50
N ILE A 152 -12.62 -2.36 15.88
CA ILE A 152 -13.25 -2.26 14.55
C ILE A 152 -12.41 -2.98 13.50
N ALA A 153 -11.11 -2.67 13.42
CA ALA A 153 -10.17 -3.28 12.47
C ALA A 153 -10.23 -4.80 12.51
N ARG A 154 -10.17 -5.39 13.72
CA ARG A 154 -10.22 -6.84 13.89
C ARG A 154 -11.54 -7.45 13.43
N ARG A 155 -12.68 -6.75 13.55
CA ARG A 155 -13.97 -7.25 13.03
C ARG A 155 -14.02 -7.18 11.52
N VAL A 156 -13.56 -6.09 10.92
CA VAL A 156 -13.52 -5.95 9.46
C VAL A 156 -12.58 -7.00 8.85
N MET A 157 -11.39 -7.17 9.42
CA MET A 157 -10.43 -8.15 8.94
C MET A 157 -10.93 -9.58 9.15
N GLY A 158 -11.37 -9.96 10.36
CA GLY A 158 -11.72 -11.35 10.67
C GLY A 158 -13.09 -11.79 10.16
N ASN A 159 -14.11 -10.92 10.19
CA ASN A 159 -15.48 -11.28 9.80
C ASN A 159 -15.72 -11.07 8.30
N TYR A 160 -15.02 -10.13 7.66
CA TYR A 160 -15.29 -9.76 6.28
C TYR A 160 -14.10 -10.03 5.36
N ASN A 161 -12.94 -9.40 5.55
CA ASN A 161 -11.84 -9.51 4.59
C ASN A 161 -11.26 -10.93 4.52
N PHE A 162 -10.88 -11.52 5.66
CA PHE A 162 -10.22 -12.82 5.74
C PHE A 162 -11.02 -13.97 5.11
N PRO A 163 -12.32 -14.16 5.36
CA PRO A 163 -13.06 -15.26 4.74
C PRO A 163 -13.21 -15.12 3.21
N ASN A 164 -13.00 -13.93 2.63
CA ASN A 164 -13.22 -13.69 1.20
C ASN A 164 -12.10 -14.17 0.27
N PHE A 165 -10.92 -14.49 0.80
CA PHE A 165 -9.75 -14.90 0.00
C PHE A 165 -9.25 -16.29 0.39
N ASP A 166 -8.63 -16.99 -0.55
CA ASP A 166 -8.07 -18.31 -0.29
C ASP A 166 -6.76 -18.17 0.50
N TYR A 167 -5.89 -17.25 0.08
CA TYR A 167 -4.63 -16.93 0.75
C TYR A 167 -4.46 -15.43 1.01
N HIS A 168 -3.63 -15.12 2.01
CA HIS A 168 -3.28 -13.78 2.43
C HIS A 168 -1.77 -13.58 2.41
N LEU A 169 -1.31 -12.61 1.63
CA LEU A 169 0.06 -12.15 1.63
C LEU A 169 0.18 -10.91 2.51
N ALA A 170 1.24 -10.81 3.29
CA ALA A 170 1.59 -9.63 4.07
C ALA A 170 3.02 -9.19 3.74
N ASN A 171 3.27 -7.89 3.64
CA ASN A 171 4.60 -7.37 3.34
C ASN A 171 5.62 -7.49 4.50
N SER A 172 5.17 -7.87 5.70
CA SER A 172 6.02 -8.05 6.87
C SER A 172 5.36 -8.98 7.89
N PRO A 173 6.12 -9.54 8.87
CA PRO A 173 5.53 -10.26 9.99
C PRO A 173 4.57 -9.39 10.82
N TYR A 174 4.88 -8.10 10.98
CA TYR A 174 4.03 -7.14 11.69
C TYR A 174 2.66 -6.97 11.03
N THR A 175 2.64 -6.84 9.70
CA THR A 175 1.39 -6.78 8.94
C THR A 175 0.64 -8.11 9.02
N ALA A 176 1.35 -9.25 8.93
CA ALA A 176 0.74 -10.57 9.01
C ALA A 176 0.02 -10.80 10.35
N GLU A 177 0.56 -10.27 11.44
CA GLU A 177 -0.04 -10.38 12.77
C GLU A 177 -1.49 -9.88 12.83
N GLU A 178 -1.90 -8.96 11.95
CA GLU A 178 -3.29 -8.47 11.92
C GLU A 178 -4.30 -9.60 11.66
N PHE A 179 -3.91 -10.60 10.86
CA PHE A 179 -4.78 -11.71 10.51
C PHE A 179 -4.96 -12.62 11.71
N TYR A 180 -3.87 -12.96 12.40
CA TYR A 180 -3.89 -13.71 13.67
C TYR A 180 -4.70 -12.96 14.74
N ASP A 181 -4.46 -11.67 14.92
CA ASP A 181 -5.20 -10.79 15.82
C ASP A 181 -6.71 -10.73 15.54
N SER A 182 -7.11 -10.97 14.29
CA SER A 182 -8.50 -10.93 13.87
C SER A 182 -9.23 -12.27 14.04
N VAL A 183 -8.50 -13.39 13.89
CA VAL A 183 -9.05 -14.75 13.84
C VAL A 183 -8.82 -15.55 15.13
N GLU A 184 -7.69 -15.38 15.81
CA GLU A 184 -7.41 -16.12 17.04
C GLU A 184 -8.27 -15.61 18.20
N LYS A 185 -8.98 -16.54 18.86
CA LYS A 185 -9.84 -16.19 20.00
C LYS A 185 -9.03 -15.67 21.20
N SER A 186 -7.83 -16.20 21.42
CA SER A 186 -6.88 -15.74 22.45
C SER A 186 -6.49 -14.27 22.24
N LYS A 187 -6.26 -13.85 20.99
CA LYS A 187 -5.91 -12.48 20.63
C LYS A 187 -7.13 -11.56 20.46
N ASN A 188 -8.32 -12.12 20.27
CA ASN A 188 -9.58 -11.40 20.08
C ASN A 188 -10.71 -11.88 21.04
N PRO A 189 -10.56 -11.72 22.36
CA PRO A 189 -11.47 -12.33 23.35
C PRO A 189 -12.89 -11.76 23.30
N ARG A 190 -13.09 -10.53 22.79
CA ARG A 190 -14.40 -9.88 22.65
C ARG A 190 -15.13 -10.24 21.35
N ARG A 191 -14.64 -11.23 20.58
CA ARG A 191 -15.23 -11.63 19.31
C ARG A 191 -16.48 -12.50 19.56
N SER A 192 -17.58 -12.19 18.88
CA SER A 192 -18.75 -13.07 18.86
C SER A 192 -18.48 -14.27 17.96
N ASP A 193 -18.42 -15.47 18.55
CA ASP A 193 -18.22 -16.72 17.79
C ASP A 193 -19.39 -17.00 16.85
N TRP A 194 -20.63 -16.72 17.30
CA TRP A 194 -21.81 -16.88 16.45
C TRP A 194 -21.73 -16.02 15.19
N PHE A 195 -21.44 -14.72 15.34
CA PHE A 195 -21.39 -13.80 14.21
C PHE A 195 -20.20 -14.10 13.29
N PHE A 196 -19.03 -14.40 13.86
CA PHE A 196 -17.85 -14.80 13.12
C PHE A 196 -18.11 -16.04 12.25
N ASN A 197 -18.66 -17.11 12.85
CA ASN A 197 -19.00 -18.34 12.14
C ASN A 197 -20.10 -18.11 11.09
N TRP A 198 -21.09 -17.27 11.40
CA TRP A 198 -22.11 -16.89 10.43
C TRP A 198 -21.50 -16.19 9.22
N CYS A 199 -20.63 -15.20 9.42
CA CYS A 199 -19.93 -14.50 8.34
C CYS A 199 -19.09 -15.46 7.48
N TRP A 200 -18.30 -16.33 8.12
CA TRP A 200 -17.46 -17.31 7.41
C TRP A 200 -18.30 -18.28 6.57
N ARG A 201 -19.48 -18.66 7.04
CA ARG A 201 -20.43 -19.48 6.27
C ARG A 201 -21.02 -18.69 5.09
N VAL A 202 -21.46 -17.45 5.31
CA VAL A 202 -22.03 -16.58 4.27
C VAL A 202 -21.03 -16.34 3.14
N PHE A 203 -19.78 -16.05 3.50
CA PHE A 203 -18.70 -15.81 2.55
C PHE A 203 -18.05 -17.11 2.04
N LYS A 204 -18.52 -18.29 2.47
CA LYS A 204 -17.99 -19.60 2.05
C LYS A 204 -16.46 -19.70 2.23
N ALA A 205 -15.97 -19.30 3.40
CA ALA A 205 -14.54 -19.27 3.75
C ALA A 205 -13.82 -20.60 3.39
N PRO A 206 -12.51 -20.57 3.08
CA PRO A 206 -11.76 -21.79 2.78
C PRO A 206 -11.79 -22.74 3.98
N ARG A 207 -11.75 -24.05 3.70
CA ARG A 207 -11.62 -25.09 4.74
C ARG A 207 -10.17 -25.35 5.16
N VAL A 208 -9.22 -24.61 4.60
CA VAL A 208 -7.80 -24.66 4.98
C VAL A 208 -7.64 -23.93 6.33
N PRO A 209 -6.88 -24.50 7.29
CA PRO A 209 -6.54 -23.81 8.54
C PRO A 209 -6.05 -22.39 8.30
N PHE A 210 -6.41 -21.45 9.17
CA PHE A 210 -6.18 -20.03 8.89
C PHE A 210 -4.69 -19.67 8.90
N GLU A 211 -3.90 -20.38 9.70
CA GLU A 211 -2.45 -20.24 9.84
C GLU A 211 -1.74 -20.64 8.55
N GLU A 212 -2.23 -21.67 7.86
CA GLU A 212 -1.70 -22.13 6.57
C GLU A 212 -2.08 -21.21 5.40
N ARG A 213 -2.93 -20.20 5.66
CA ARG A 213 -3.40 -19.26 4.64
C ARG A 213 -2.62 -17.95 4.63
N ILE A 214 -1.72 -17.72 5.60
CA ILE A 214 -1.02 -16.45 5.79
C ILE A 214 0.45 -16.62 5.43
N PHE A 215 0.94 -15.79 4.51
CA PHE A 215 2.34 -15.78 4.09
C PHE A 215 2.94 -14.38 4.19
N VAL A 216 4.20 -14.32 4.61
CA VAL A 216 4.99 -13.08 4.60
C VAL A 216 5.79 -13.02 3.29
N CYS A 217 5.50 -12.02 2.47
CA CYS A 217 6.18 -11.74 1.21
C CYS A 217 6.70 -10.29 1.24
N PRO A 218 7.93 -10.05 1.75
CA PRO A 218 8.49 -8.71 1.84
C PRO A 218 8.78 -8.15 0.45
N ARG A 219 8.65 -6.83 0.32
CA ARG A 219 8.94 -6.13 -0.93
C ARG A 219 10.45 -6.00 -1.12
N GLY A 220 10.90 -6.21 -2.35
CA GLY A 220 12.28 -5.92 -2.75
C GLY A 220 12.52 -4.45 -3.09
N VAL A 221 13.78 -4.15 -3.37
CA VAL A 221 14.23 -2.85 -3.89
C VAL A 221 15.02 -3.09 -5.18
N ASN A 222 14.99 -2.14 -6.12
CA ASN A 222 15.84 -2.22 -7.31
C ASN A 222 17.30 -1.98 -6.91
N VAL A 223 18.11 -3.04 -6.87
CA VAL A 223 19.52 -2.98 -6.44
C VAL A 223 20.44 -2.34 -7.47
N GLU A 224 20.02 -2.19 -8.73
CA GLU A 224 20.76 -1.43 -9.74
C GLU A 224 20.57 0.08 -9.52
N GLN A 225 19.35 0.49 -9.17
CA GLN A 225 19.04 1.89 -8.84
C GLN A 225 19.62 2.29 -7.48
N PHE A 226 19.41 1.47 -6.45
CA PHE A 226 19.87 1.72 -5.09
C PHE A 226 21.17 0.96 -4.81
N SER A 227 22.24 1.36 -5.50
CA SER A 227 23.57 0.73 -5.39
C SER A 227 24.60 1.67 -4.76
N PRO A 228 25.47 1.19 -3.85
CA PRO A 228 26.63 1.95 -3.38
C PRO A 228 27.55 2.44 -4.50
N ALA A 229 27.57 1.75 -5.66
CA ALA A 229 28.37 2.15 -6.82
C ALA A 229 27.86 3.45 -7.49
N ARG A 230 26.63 3.88 -7.20
CA ARG A 230 26.03 5.12 -7.72
C ARG A 230 26.25 6.33 -6.82
N LYS A 231 27.08 6.22 -5.77
CA LYS A 231 27.44 7.35 -4.92
C LYS A 231 28.19 8.41 -5.74
N SER A 232 27.81 9.68 -5.55
CA SER A 232 28.44 10.81 -6.23
C SER A 232 28.68 11.95 -5.25
N ASP A 233 29.95 12.27 -4.99
CA ASP A 233 30.32 13.41 -4.14
C ASP A 233 29.91 14.73 -4.76
N ARG A 234 29.86 14.82 -6.10
CA ARG A 234 29.36 16.00 -6.80
C ARG A 234 27.90 16.26 -6.45
N ILE A 235 27.03 15.26 -6.62
CA ILE A 235 25.60 15.39 -6.30
C ILE A 235 25.41 15.69 -4.80
N LYS A 236 26.20 15.05 -3.93
CA LYS A 236 26.15 15.32 -2.49
C LYS A 236 26.47 16.79 -2.16
N ARG A 237 27.48 17.39 -2.80
CA ARG A 237 27.80 18.82 -2.63
C ARG A 237 26.69 19.71 -3.17
N GLU A 238 26.21 19.45 -4.38
CA GLU A 238 25.11 20.19 -5.00
C GLU A 238 23.84 20.19 -4.12
N MET A 239 23.49 19.04 -3.52
CA MET A 239 22.36 18.93 -2.60
C MET A 239 22.56 19.73 -1.31
N ARG A 240 23.79 19.78 -0.77
CA ARG A 240 24.11 20.58 0.42
C ARG A 240 24.02 22.06 0.13
N GLU A 241 24.62 22.51 -0.96
CA GLU A 241 24.61 23.91 -1.41
C GLU A 241 23.17 24.39 -1.62
N ARG A 242 22.36 23.64 -2.38
CA ARG A 242 20.95 23.97 -2.62
C ARG A 242 20.11 24.04 -1.34
N ALA A 243 20.45 23.22 -0.34
CA ALA A 243 19.75 23.20 0.94
C ALA A 243 20.33 24.18 1.97
N GLY A 244 21.40 24.92 1.66
CA GLY A 244 22.07 25.81 2.60
C GLY A 244 22.68 25.08 3.81
N ILE A 245 23.12 23.85 3.61
CA ILE A 245 23.67 22.98 4.65
C ILE A 245 25.19 23.17 4.72
N PRO A 246 25.78 23.46 5.90
CA PRO A 246 27.23 23.57 6.07
C PRO A 246 27.98 22.27 5.71
N ASP A 247 29.18 22.37 5.17
CA ASP A 247 29.97 21.23 4.71
C ASP A 247 30.42 20.29 5.84
N ASP A 248 30.68 20.84 7.02
CA ASP A 248 31.09 20.13 8.23
C ASP A 248 29.93 19.47 8.97
N SER A 249 28.68 19.79 8.60
CA SER A 249 27.50 19.23 9.25
C SER A 249 27.20 17.77 8.86
N ILE A 250 26.64 17.04 9.82
CA ILE A 250 26.09 15.71 9.62
C ILE A 250 24.69 15.84 9.02
N VAL A 251 24.53 15.28 7.82
CA VAL A 251 23.25 15.32 7.11
C VAL A 251 22.48 14.03 7.34
N LEU A 252 21.28 14.20 7.85
CA LEU A 252 20.26 13.16 7.99
C LEU A 252 19.24 13.32 6.87
N LEU A 253 18.67 12.20 6.41
CA LEU A 253 17.66 12.19 5.35
C LEU A 253 16.40 11.49 5.84
N TYR A 254 15.29 12.19 5.73
CA TYR A 254 13.95 11.60 5.70
C TYR A 254 13.46 11.63 4.25
N ALA A 255 13.16 10.46 3.68
CA ALA A 255 12.60 10.33 2.34
C ALA A 255 11.26 9.58 2.44
N GLY A 256 10.15 10.31 2.32
CA GLY A 256 8.82 9.74 2.55
C GLY A 256 7.70 10.75 2.48
N ARG A 257 6.46 10.26 2.46
CA ARG A 257 5.26 11.11 2.47
C ARG A 257 5.13 11.83 3.81
N ILE A 258 4.88 13.14 3.78
CA ILE A 258 4.72 13.94 5.00
C ILE A 258 3.27 13.83 5.50
N SER A 259 2.94 12.69 6.13
CA SER A 259 1.57 12.31 6.50
C SER A 259 1.48 11.64 7.89
N PRO A 260 0.30 11.66 8.54
CA PRO A 260 0.15 11.24 9.95
C PRO A 260 0.70 9.86 10.28
N GLU A 261 0.49 8.89 9.40
CA GLU A 261 0.93 7.50 9.54
C GLU A 261 2.47 7.35 9.53
N LYS A 262 3.20 8.39 9.09
CA LYS A 262 4.67 8.42 9.12
C LYS A 262 5.24 9.08 10.37
N ASN A 263 4.37 9.43 11.33
CA ASN A 263 4.75 10.03 12.61
C ASN A 263 5.67 11.25 12.46
N ILE A 264 5.29 12.19 11.57
CA ILE A 264 6.10 13.37 11.23
C ILE A 264 6.45 14.23 12.45
N LYS A 265 5.63 14.17 13.51
CA LYS A 265 5.87 14.88 14.77
C LYS A 265 7.19 14.51 15.45
N LEU A 266 7.67 13.30 15.22
CA LEU A 266 8.94 12.83 15.77
C LEU A 266 10.15 13.56 15.19
N LEU A 267 10.08 14.06 13.95
CA LEU A 267 11.22 14.70 13.28
C LEU A 267 11.73 15.95 14.02
N PRO A 268 10.89 16.95 14.37
CA PRO A 268 11.35 18.10 15.13
C PRO A 268 11.81 17.71 16.55
N GLU A 269 11.10 16.81 17.24
CA GLU A 269 11.47 16.34 18.59
C GLU A 269 12.86 15.67 18.60
N PHE A 270 13.11 14.83 17.61
CA PHE A 270 14.41 14.19 17.41
C PHE A 270 15.53 15.20 17.15
N MET A 271 15.27 16.20 16.31
CA MET A 271 16.25 17.24 15.99
C MET A 271 16.51 18.20 17.16
N GLU A 272 15.52 18.46 18.03
CA GLU A 272 15.71 19.19 19.29
C GLU A 272 16.69 18.47 20.23
N ILE A 273 16.66 17.14 20.27
CA ILE A 273 17.60 16.35 21.06
C ILE A 273 19.01 16.48 20.47
N LEU A 274 19.15 16.31 19.16
CA LEU A 274 20.45 16.42 18.48
C LEU A 274 21.04 17.83 18.54
N ALA A 275 20.20 18.86 18.58
CA ALA A 275 20.65 20.25 18.71
C ALA A 275 21.35 20.55 20.05
N LYS A 276 21.26 19.66 21.05
CA LYS A 276 21.96 19.78 22.34
C LYS A 276 23.42 19.30 22.27
N ASP A 277 23.80 18.60 21.21
CA ASP A 277 25.18 18.19 20.96
C ASP A 277 26.00 19.42 20.56
N SER A 278 26.99 19.79 21.37
CA SER A 278 27.87 20.94 21.12
C SER A 278 29.05 20.61 20.21
N GLU A 279 29.32 19.33 19.93
CA GLU A 279 30.45 18.90 19.11
C GLU A 279 30.07 18.73 17.63
N LYS A 280 28.81 18.43 17.34
CA LYS A 280 28.34 18.10 15.99
C LYS A 280 27.13 18.92 15.59
N ASP A 281 27.18 19.50 14.37
CA ASP A 281 26.01 20.12 13.76
C ASP A 281 25.23 19.09 12.94
N TYR A 282 23.97 18.82 13.31
CA TYR A 282 23.08 17.94 12.57
C TYR A 282 22.07 18.75 11.75
N ARG A 283 21.89 18.38 10.48
CA ARG A 283 20.88 18.94 9.57
C ARG A 283 20.02 17.83 8.99
N LEU A 284 18.71 18.03 8.97
CA LEU A 284 17.77 17.06 8.41
C LEU A 284 17.22 17.55 7.08
N LEU A 285 17.46 16.79 6.02
CA LEU A 285 16.78 16.92 4.74
C LEU A 285 15.48 16.12 4.77
N VAL A 286 14.38 16.75 4.38
CA VAL A 286 13.06 16.11 4.26
C VAL A 286 12.66 16.14 2.78
N ALA A 287 12.81 15.00 2.11
CA ALA A 287 12.38 14.79 0.73
C ALA A 287 10.99 14.13 0.72
N GLY A 288 9.99 14.89 0.29
CA GLY A 288 8.62 14.43 0.24
C GLY A 288 7.60 15.56 0.31
N ALA A 289 6.36 15.22 -0.03
CA ALA A 289 5.21 16.10 0.10
C ALA A 289 4.09 15.36 0.83
N GLY A 290 3.18 16.11 1.44
CA GLY A 290 2.03 15.55 2.12
C GLY A 290 1.27 16.57 2.96
N PRO A 291 0.13 16.16 3.52
CA PRO A 291 -0.78 17.07 4.24
C PRO A 291 -0.17 17.72 5.48
N GLN A 292 0.95 17.21 6.02
CA GLN A 292 1.62 17.78 7.20
C GLN A 292 2.87 18.61 6.85
N ALA A 293 3.11 18.92 5.57
CA ALA A 293 4.29 19.70 5.14
C ALA A 293 4.32 21.10 5.77
N ASP A 294 3.20 21.82 5.71
CA ASP A 294 3.10 23.17 6.28
C ASP A 294 3.23 23.15 7.80
N TRP A 295 2.55 22.20 8.45
CA TRP A 295 2.69 21.97 9.89
C TRP A 295 4.16 21.72 10.29
N LEU A 296 4.87 20.84 9.59
CA LEU A 296 6.28 20.55 9.86
C LEU A 296 7.16 21.79 9.68
N ARG A 297 6.84 22.65 8.70
CA ARG A 297 7.59 23.88 8.41
C ARG A 297 7.45 24.88 9.54
N GLU A 298 6.21 25.12 9.97
CA GLU A 298 5.89 26.00 11.08
C GLU A 298 6.51 25.50 12.40
N GLU A 299 6.41 24.21 12.66
CA GLU A 299 6.92 23.62 13.90
C GLU A 299 8.46 23.69 13.97
N THR A 300 9.13 23.44 12.85
CA THR A 300 10.58 23.60 12.72
C THR A 300 10.99 25.05 12.97
N ALA A 301 10.31 26.01 12.34
CA ALA A 301 10.65 27.43 12.46
C ALA A 301 10.54 27.95 13.90
N LYS A 302 9.58 27.41 14.67
CA LYS A 302 9.36 27.78 16.08
C LYS A 302 10.39 27.15 17.02
N ARG A 303 10.76 25.88 16.80
CA ARG A 303 11.54 25.08 17.74
C ARG A 303 13.04 25.09 17.48
N ILE A 304 13.42 24.91 16.21
CA ILE A 304 14.80 24.60 15.78
C ILE A 304 15.07 25.22 14.40
N PRO A 305 15.14 26.57 14.32
CA PRO A 305 15.28 27.27 13.05
C PRO A 305 16.53 26.80 12.29
N ASN A 306 16.39 26.64 10.97
CA ASN A 306 17.44 26.24 10.03
C ASN A 306 18.03 24.82 10.22
N LYS A 307 17.45 23.97 11.08
CA LYS A 307 17.92 22.58 11.29
C LYS A 307 17.23 21.55 10.41
N ILE A 308 16.00 21.81 9.95
CA ILE A 308 15.26 20.94 9.03
C ILE A 308 14.97 21.70 7.74
N VAL A 309 15.32 21.12 6.60
CA VAL A 309 15.08 21.69 5.27
C VAL A 309 14.17 20.75 4.48
N GLN A 310 12.99 21.26 4.11
CA GLN A 310 12.04 20.53 3.26
C GLN A 310 12.37 20.78 1.78
N LEU A 311 12.64 19.71 1.04
CA LEU A 311 12.93 19.76 -0.39
C LEU A 311 11.66 19.69 -1.25
N GLY A 312 10.52 19.34 -0.64
CA GLY A 312 9.28 19.06 -1.36
C GLY A 312 9.34 17.72 -2.10
N HIS A 313 8.48 17.56 -3.11
CA HIS A 313 8.50 16.37 -3.96
C HIS A 313 9.69 16.45 -4.93
N LEU A 314 10.47 15.37 -5.00
CA LEU A 314 11.58 15.21 -5.95
C LEU A 314 11.21 14.13 -6.95
N ASP A 315 11.57 14.36 -8.21
CA ASP A 315 11.41 13.37 -9.27
C ASP A 315 12.41 12.22 -9.09
N LYS A 316 12.11 11.05 -9.67
CA LYS A 316 12.94 9.84 -9.52
C LYS A 316 14.37 9.98 -10.05
N GLU A 317 14.62 10.98 -10.89
CA GLU A 317 15.92 11.28 -11.50
C GLU A 317 16.71 12.39 -10.79
N THR A 318 16.10 13.07 -9.80
CA THR A 318 16.74 14.16 -9.01
C THR A 318 17.54 13.60 -7.85
#